data_AF-B6IS82-F1
#
_entry.id   AF-B6IS82-F1
#
_cell.length_a   1.000
_cell.length_b   1.000
_cell.length_c   1.000
_cell.angle_alpha   90.00
_cell.angle_beta   90.00
_cell.angle_gamma   90.00
#
_symmetry.space_group_name_H-M   'P 1'
#
loop_
_entity.id
_entity.type
_entity.pdbx_description
1 polymer ?
#
loop_
_entity_poly.entity_id
_entity_poly.type
_entity_poly.pdbx_seq_one_letter_code
_entity_poly.pdbx_strand_id
1 'polypeptide(L)'
;MTGTPPPAPPPASPEEIAAALSELRTVLERSAGLVRQRDLVDLAGLETEARQLLDAAVALPPAHARLLLPFLEEVLAALEGVQAALTETHGETLGGAEPASRRMRAVAAYRKPEEA
;
A
#
# COMPACT_ATOMS: atom_id res chain seq x y z
N MET A 1 -31.45 7.81 15.61
CA MET A 1 -30.52 6.79 16.11
C MET A 1 -29.43 6.59 15.06
N THR A 2 -28.35 7.37 15.11
CA THR A 2 -27.19 7.21 14.23
C THR A 2 -26.14 6.39 14.97
N GLY A 3 -26.18 5.07 14.78
CA GLY A 3 -25.14 4.18 15.25
C GLY A 3 -24.03 4.13 14.21
N THR A 4 -22.98 4.92 14.40
CA THR A 4 -21.72 4.72 13.68
C THR A 4 -21.20 3.32 14.07
N PRO A 5 -20.87 2.43 13.13
CA PRO A 5 -20.26 1.16 13.49
C PRO A 5 -18.94 1.43 14.24
N PRO A 6 -18.63 0.67 15.31
CA PRO A 6 -17.37 0.82 16.00
C PRO A 6 -16.21 0.54 15.03
N PRO A 7 -15.07 1.23 15.17
CA PRO A 7 -13.88 0.90 14.38
C PRO A 7 -13.53 -0.56 14.63
N ALA A 8 -13.27 -1.31 13.56
CA ALA A 8 -12.81 -2.68 13.66
C ALA A 8 -11.55 -2.73 14.56
N PRO A 9 -11.44 -3.68 15.50
CA PRO A 9 -10.26 -3.79 16.33
C PRO A 9 -9.02 -3.97 15.43
N PRO A 10 -7.87 -3.39 15.79
CA PRO A 10 -6.65 -3.58 15.01
C PRO A 10 -6.31 -5.08 14.94
N PRO A 11 -5.80 -5.56 13.80
CA PRO A 11 -5.42 -6.96 13.65
C PRO A 11 -4.38 -7.32 14.72
N ALA A 12 -4.66 -8.37 15.50
CA ALA A 12 -3.95 -8.66 16.75
C ALA A 12 -2.82 -9.68 16.54
N SER A 13 -2.85 -10.42 15.43
CA SER A 13 -1.87 -11.45 15.09
C SER A 13 -1.18 -11.16 13.74
N PRO A 14 0.06 -11.64 13.55
CA PRO A 14 0.77 -11.50 12.28
C PRO A 14 0.03 -12.16 11.11
N GLU A 15 -0.74 -13.23 11.36
CA GLU A 15 -1.53 -13.93 10.34
C GLU A 15 -2.70 -13.07 9.85
N GLU A 16 -3.39 -12.39 10.77
CA GLU A 16 -4.46 -11.43 10.42
C GLU A 16 -3.91 -10.23 9.65
N ILE A 17 -2.73 -9.73 10.05
CA ILE A 17 -2.07 -8.63 9.32
C ILE A 17 -1.68 -9.09 7.91
N ALA A 18 -1.14 -10.31 7.76
CA ALA A 18 -0.78 -10.86 6.45
C ALA A 18 -2.02 -11.01 5.54
N ALA A 19 -3.12 -11.52 6.08
CA ALA A 19 -4.38 -11.64 5.34
C ALA A 19 -4.91 -10.26 4.90
N ALA A 20 -4.90 -9.28 5.80
CA ALA A 20 -5.31 -7.92 5.49
C ALA A 20 -4.38 -7.25 4.47
N LEU A 21 -3.07 -7.52 4.49
CA LEU A 21 -2.13 -7.00 3.47
C LEU A 21 -2.42 -7.62 2.09
N SER A 22 -2.77 -8.89 2.04
CA SER A 22 -3.17 -9.57 0.80
C SER A 22 -4.49 -9.01 0.23
N GLU A 23 -5.44 -8.71 1.10
CA GLU A 23 -6.69 -8.05 0.71
C GLU A 23 -6.42 -6.63 0.19
N LEU A 24 -5.62 -5.84 0.91
CA LEU A 24 -5.19 -4.51 0.48
C LEU A 24 -4.52 -4.56 -0.90
N ARG A 25 -3.62 -5.52 -1.15
CA ARG A 25 -3.00 -5.73 -2.48
C ARG A 25 -4.07 -5.90 -3.56
N THR A 26 -5.05 -6.76 -3.32
CA THR A 26 -6.15 -7.05 -4.26
C THR A 26 -6.98 -5.80 -4.55
N VAL A 27 -7.27 -5.00 -3.51
CA VAL A 27 -8.00 -3.73 -3.67
C VAL A 27 -7.17 -2.73 -4.48
N LEU A 28 -5.88 -2.60 -4.22
CA LEU A 28 -4.98 -1.70 -4.97
C LEU A 28 -4.88 -2.11 -6.46
N GLU A 29 -4.72 -3.40 -6.75
CA GLU A 29 -4.71 -3.92 -8.12
C GLU A 29 -6.01 -3.59 -8.86
N ARG A 30 -7.17 -3.79 -8.19
CA ARG A 30 -8.47 -3.43 -8.75
C ARG A 30 -8.59 -1.93 -8.99
N SER A 31 -8.17 -1.11 -8.03
CA SER A 31 -8.16 0.35 -8.13
C SER A 31 -7.31 0.84 -9.29
N ALA A 32 -6.13 0.24 -9.53
CA ALA A 32 -5.32 0.54 -10.72
C ALA A 32 -6.09 0.22 -12.02
N GLY A 33 -6.85 -0.88 -12.05
CA GLY A 33 -7.73 -1.23 -13.16
C GLY A 33 -8.86 -0.23 -13.37
N LEU A 34 -9.48 0.26 -12.31
CA LEU A 34 -10.55 1.28 -12.36
C LEU A 34 -10.01 2.63 -12.85
N VAL A 35 -8.85 3.06 -12.36
CA VAL A 35 -8.18 4.28 -12.83
C VAL A 35 -7.91 4.22 -14.34
N ARG A 36 -7.40 3.09 -14.86
CA ARG A 36 -7.18 2.93 -16.32
C ARG A 36 -8.48 3.00 -17.13
N GLN A 37 -9.60 2.62 -16.52
CA GLN A 37 -10.93 2.73 -17.12
C GLN A 37 -11.54 4.13 -16.96
N ARG A 38 -10.81 5.08 -16.38
CA ARG A 38 -11.27 6.45 -16.04
C ARG A 38 -12.45 6.47 -15.07
N ASP A 39 -12.59 5.43 -14.26
CA ASP A 39 -13.58 5.36 -13.20
C ASP A 39 -13.07 6.06 -11.92
N LEU A 40 -13.99 6.43 -11.05
CA LEU A 40 -13.68 7.10 -9.79
C LEU A 40 -13.16 6.10 -8.77
N VAL A 41 -12.05 6.46 -8.12
CA VAL A 41 -11.46 5.69 -7.01
C VAL A 41 -11.24 6.62 -5.83
N ASP A 42 -11.68 6.20 -4.65
CA ASP A 42 -11.40 6.91 -3.40
C ASP A 42 -9.97 6.62 -2.93
N LEU A 43 -9.02 7.43 -3.40
CA LEU A 43 -7.62 7.31 -3.01
C LEU A 43 -7.39 7.68 -1.53
N ALA A 44 -8.22 8.55 -0.94
CA ALA A 44 -8.05 9.00 0.43
C ALA A 44 -8.48 7.90 1.43
N GLY A 45 -9.55 7.18 1.12
CA GLY A 45 -9.95 5.97 1.83
C GLY A 45 -8.85 4.91 1.79
N LEU A 46 -8.31 4.63 0.60
CA LEU A 46 -7.22 3.66 0.42
C LEU A 46 -5.95 4.03 1.18
N GLU A 47 -5.56 5.31 1.20
CA GLU A 47 -4.42 5.78 1.99
C GLU A 47 -4.64 5.54 3.48
N THR A 48 -5.84 5.84 3.97
CA THR A 48 -6.19 5.68 5.40
C THR A 48 -6.11 4.22 5.82
N GLU A 49 -6.70 3.31 5.04
CA GLU A 49 -6.68 1.88 5.32
C GLU A 49 -5.26 1.30 5.25
N ALA A 50 -4.51 1.64 4.19
CA ALA A 50 -3.13 1.20 4.04
C ALA A 50 -2.27 1.66 5.22
N ARG A 51 -2.43 2.91 5.66
CA ARG A 51 -1.66 3.47 6.77
C ARG A 51 -1.96 2.77 8.10
N GLN A 52 -3.23 2.55 8.43
CA GLN A 52 -3.61 1.84 9.64
C GLN A 52 -3.02 0.42 9.69
N LEU A 53 -3.03 -0.27 8.56
CA LEU A 53 -2.51 -1.63 8.47
C LEU A 53 -0.98 -1.67 8.55
N LEU A 54 -0.29 -0.72 7.90
CA LEU A 54 1.17 -0.60 7.98
C LEU A 54 1.63 -0.21 9.40
N ASP A 55 0.90 0.68 10.08
CA ASP A 55 1.19 1.04 11.48
C ASP A 55 1.04 -0.17 12.40
N ALA A 56 0.03 -1.03 12.17
CA ALA A 56 -0.13 -2.29 12.90
C ALA A 56 1.01 -3.28 12.63
N ALA A 57 1.49 -3.37 11.38
CA ALA A 57 2.63 -4.22 11.02
C ALA A 57 3.93 -3.76 11.70
N VAL A 58 4.17 -2.44 11.78
CA VAL A 58 5.34 -1.85 12.44
C VAL A 58 5.29 -2.03 13.97
N ALA A 59 4.10 -2.09 14.56
CA ALA A 59 3.92 -2.31 15.99
C ALA A 59 4.24 -3.76 16.44
N LEU A 60 4.40 -4.70 15.51
CA LEU A 60 4.74 -6.09 15.84
C LEU A 60 6.18 -6.24 16.37
N PRO A 61 6.45 -7.26 17.20
CA PRO A 61 7.81 -7.64 17.54
C PRO A 61 8.64 -7.95 16.29
N PRO A 62 9.95 -7.64 16.25
CA PRO A 62 10.78 -7.76 15.05
C PRO A 62 10.76 -9.15 14.39
N ALA A 63 10.68 -10.22 15.20
CA ALA A 63 10.60 -11.59 14.71
C ALA A 63 9.33 -11.85 13.89
N HIS A 64 8.20 -11.25 14.28
CA HIS A 64 6.92 -11.39 13.59
C HIS A 64 6.81 -10.42 12.40
N ALA A 65 7.35 -9.20 12.52
CA ALA A 65 7.38 -8.24 11.41
C ALA A 65 8.16 -8.78 10.20
N ARG A 66 9.24 -9.53 10.42
CA ARG A 66 10.00 -10.19 9.35
C ARG A 66 9.18 -11.18 8.53
N LEU A 67 8.19 -11.81 9.12
CA LEU A 67 7.29 -12.74 8.42
C LEU A 67 6.36 -12.01 7.44
N LEU A 68 6.14 -10.71 7.64
CA LEU A 68 5.27 -9.89 6.79
C LEU A 68 5.99 -9.29 5.59
N LEU A 69 7.33 -9.34 5.53
CA LEU A 69 8.12 -8.77 4.45
C LEU A 69 7.62 -9.12 3.03
N PRO A 70 7.35 -10.39 2.68
CA PRO A 70 6.86 -10.70 1.32
C PRO A 70 5.51 -10.02 1.01
N PHE A 71 4.60 -9.93 1.99
CA PHE A 71 3.31 -9.26 1.82
C PHE A 71 3.47 -7.74 1.68
N LEU A 72 4.41 -7.14 2.40
CA LEU A 72 4.73 -5.71 2.29
C LEU A 72 5.35 -5.36 0.93
N GLU A 73 6.21 -6.22 0.40
CA GLU A 73 6.78 -6.07 -0.95
C GLU A 73 5.68 -6.12 -2.03
N GLU A 74 4.74 -7.06 -1.88
CA GLU A 74 3.58 -7.17 -2.77
C GLU A 74 2.67 -5.93 -2.73
N VAL A 75 2.39 -5.39 -1.54
CA VAL A 75 1.60 -4.16 -1.38
C VAL A 75 2.33 -2.97 -1.99
N LEU A 76 3.64 -2.87 -1.83
CA LEU A 76 4.45 -1.82 -2.46
C LEU A 76 4.35 -1.89 -4.00
N ALA A 77 4.48 -3.08 -4.58
CA ALA A 77 4.34 -3.26 -6.02
C ALA A 77 2.93 -2.87 -6.52
N ALA A 78 1.89 -3.18 -5.75
CA ALA A 78 0.52 -2.78 -6.09
C ALA A 78 0.32 -1.25 -6.03
N LEU A 79 0.89 -0.57 -5.03
CA LEU A 79 0.89 0.90 -4.93
C LEU A 79 1.62 1.55 -6.11
N GLU A 80 2.75 0.99 -6.54
CA GLU A 80 3.45 1.43 -7.74
C GLU A 80 2.59 1.26 -8.99
N GLY A 81 1.84 0.15 -9.09
CA GLY A 81 0.87 -0.09 -10.16
C GLY A 81 -0.25 0.97 -10.21
N VAL A 82 -0.78 1.37 -9.05
CA VAL A 82 -1.78 2.46 -8.96
C VAL A 82 -1.17 3.80 -9.38
N GLN A 83 0.05 4.11 -8.93
CA GLN A 83 0.75 5.33 -9.34
C GLN A 83 0.97 5.38 -10.86
N ALA A 84 1.40 4.26 -11.45
CA ALA A 84 1.60 4.15 -12.89
C ALA A 84 0.28 4.40 -13.62
N ALA A 85 -0.81 3.76 -13.21
CA ALA A 85 -2.14 3.96 -13.79
C ALA A 85 -2.61 5.42 -13.71
N LEU A 86 -2.40 6.09 -12.56
CA LEU A 86 -2.72 7.51 -12.39
C LEU A 86 -1.87 8.40 -13.30
N THR A 87 -0.59 8.09 -13.45
CA THR A 87 0.33 8.84 -14.33
C THR A 87 -0.03 8.65 -15.81
N GLU A 88 -0.35 7.43 -16.22
CA GLU A 88 -0.79 7.10 -17.58
C GLU A 88 -2.10 7.81 -17.93
N THR A 89 -3.06 7.83 -16.99
CA THR A 89 -4.42 8.30 -17.26
C THR A 89 -4.57 9.82 -17.07
N HIS A 90 -3.86 10.38 -16.10
CA HIS A 90 -3.99 11.77 -15.66
C HIS A 90 -2.67 12.55 -15.65
N GLY A 91 -1.58 12.01 -16.22
CA GLY A 91 -0.24 12.63 -16.18
C GLY A 91 -0.17 14.03 -16.77
N GLU A 92 -1.01 14.34 -17.78
CA GLU A 92 -1.14 15.69 -18.33
C GLU A 92 -1.87 16.65 -17.37
N THR A 93 -2.79 16.13 -16.55
CA THR A 93 -3.56 16.89 -15.55
C THR A 93 -2.80 17.06 -14.23
N LEU A 94 -1.91 16.12 -13.90
CA LEU A 94 -1.10 16.10 -12.68
C LEU A 94 0.15 17.01 -12.75
N GLY A 95 0.38 17.68 -13.88
CA GLY A 95 1.38 18.74 -14.02
C GLY A 95 2.82 18.25 -13.87
N GLY A 96 3.34 17.55 -14.89
CA GLY A 96 4.78 17.34 -15.08
C GLY A 96 5.43 16.36 -14.10
N ALA A 97 5.76 15.18 -14.61
CA ALA A 97 6.39 14.09 -13.89
C ALA A 97 7.64 14.48 -13.07
N GLU A 98 7.50 14.55 -11.74
CA GLU A 98 8.60 14.35 -10.79
C GLU A 98 8.03 13.68 -9.53
N PRO A 99 7.86 12.33 -9.53
CA PRO A 99 8.22 11.59 -8.31
C PRO A 99 8.66 10.12 -8.52
N ALA A 100 9.21 9.73 -9.69
CA ALA A 100 9.78 8.39 -9.87
C ALA A 100 11.21 8.28 -9.28
N SER A 101 12.03 9.31 -9.49
CA SER A 101 13.45 9.35 -9.08
C SER A 101 13.68 9.40 -7.56
N ARG A 102 12.69 9.81 -6.77
CA ARG A 102 12.79 9.80 -5.29
C ARG A 102 12.42 8.45 -4.67
N ARG A 103 11.54 7.65 -5.30
CA ARG A 103 11.09 6.34 -4.78
C ARG A 103 12.11 5.23 -4.99
N MET A 104 12.79 5.20 -6.14
CA MET A 104 13.87 4.23 -6.39
C MET A 104 14.99 4.30 -5.35
N ARG A 105 15.22 5.48 -4.73
CA ARG A 105 16.21 5.63 -3.65
C ARG A 105 15.78 4.95 -2.33
N ALA A 106 14.48 4.90 -2.03
CA ALA A 106 13.99 4.27 -0.81
C ALA A 106 14.05 2.73 -0.92
N VAL A 107 13.62 2.17 -2.06
CA VAL A 107 13.70 0.72 -2.31
C VAL A 107 15.15 0.23 -2.35
N ALA A 108 16.06 1.01 -2.96
CA ALA A 108 17.48 0.69 -2.97
C ALA A 108 18.13 0.70 -1.57
N ALA A 109 17.62 1.53 -0.65
CA ALA A 109 18.13 1.61 0.72
C ALA A 109 17.78 0.39 1.58
N TYR A 110 16.68 -0.30 1.28
CA TYR A 110 16.31 -1.56 1.95
C TYR A 110 16.93 -2.80 1.29
N ARG A 111 17.43 -2.69 0.04
CA ARG A 111 17.99 -3.82 -0.73
C ARG A 111 19.48 -4.12 -0.46
N LYS A 112 20.19 -3.31 0.34
CA LYS A 112 21.58 -3.60 0.79
C LYS A 112 21.80 -3.07 2.22
N PRO A 113 22.42 -3.85 3.13
CA PRO A 113 23.65 -4.60 2.84
C PRO A 113 23.65 -6.05 3.37
N GLU A 114 23.73 -7.02 2.48
CA GLU A 114 24.38 -8.30 2.76
C GLU A 114 25.32 -8.56 1.58
N GLU A 115 26.62 -8.35 1.82
CA GLU A 115 27.79 -8.89 1.10
C GLU A 115 29.02 -8.12 1.63
N ALA A 116 29.58 -8.65 2.72
CA ALA A 116 30.97 -8.50 3.15
C ALA A 116 31.57 -9.91 3.23
#